data_AF-A0A0R2R1D7-F1
#
_entry.id   AF-A0A0R2R1D7-F1
#
_cell.length_a   1.000
_cell.length_b   1.000
_cell.length_c   1.000
_cell.angle_alpha   90.00
_cell.angle_beta   90.00
_cell.angle_gamma   90.00
#
_symmetry.space_group_name_H-M   'P 1'
#
loop_
_entity.id
_entity.type
_entity.pdbx_description
1 polymer ?
#
loop_
_entity_poly.entity_id
_entity_poly.type
_entity_poly.pdbx_seq_one_letter_code
_entity_poly.pdbx_strand_id
1 'polypeptide(L)'
;MDALLELANEASVSSHRDAMFAGAPINTSEGQPALHIALRAPSTHKIVVDGIDVVKEVQRVRHLMADFATGVRNGKIVGATGKQFTHIINVGIGGSDLGPALVWDALSQILTPSLHCSFVSNIDPVDVEKVLEQHDAQHTLVVLCSKTFSTAETLSNGRIIQQWLAASVGEAGVAQHCAVVSVDPQRATAAGIAFAHSFDIWPWVGGRYSVASAVNLANIVAFGSNVFDDFLSGMCAVDEHFVETPLAKNIPVMMGLIGVWNRSILGRETQAVVPYSTALRLFAPYLQQLIMESNGKQISSDNVAVATQTSPVVWGSIGTNSQHAFMQMLHQGTSVVPVDLIGFAKTQATHGDAHDSLMANMFAQAQALAFGAESTEPQRAMPGNRASTVLMANELSAQTLGALIALYEHSVFVQGCVWGINSFDQWGVELGKKLTQNISQQIAQGAPSSDQDASTSQLLQWYLKHQ
;
A
#
# COMPACT_ATOMS: atom_id res chain seq x y z
N MET A 1 28.98 10.26 -1.19
CA MET A 1 27.83 10.61 -0.34
C MET A 1 27.65 12.11 -0.29
N ASP A 2 28.70 12.87 -0.01
CA ASP A 2 28.64 14.35 0.07
C ASP A 2 27.96 15.00 -1.15
N ALA A 3 28.35 14.62 -2.38
CA ALA A 3 27.69 15.12 -3.60
C ALA A 3 26.18 14.77 -3.70
N LEU A 4 25.73 13.65 -3.13
CA LEU A 4 24.31 13.32 -3.07
C LEU A 4 23.58 14.20 -2.04
N LEU A 5 24.23 14.53 -0.93
CA LEU A 5 23.66 15.46 0.05
C LEU A 5 23.59 16.89 -0.51
N GLU A 6 24.58 17.30 -1.30
CA GLU A 6 24.55 18.55 -2.08
C GLU A 6 23.37 18.55 -3.06
N LEU A 7 23.17 17.46 -3.81
CA LEU A 7 22.01 17.30 -4.69
C LEU A 7 20.67 17.44 -3.94
N ALA A 8 20.55 16.86 -2.74
CA ALA A 8 19.34 17.02 -1.93
C ALA A 8 19.09 18.47 -1.47
N ASN A 9 20.17 19.22 -1.21
CA ASN A 9 20.07 20.65 -0.90
C ASN A 9 19.66 21.46 -2.13
N GLU A 10 20.26 21.20 -3.30
CA GLU A 10 19.91 21.86 -4.57
C GLU A 10 18.46 21.59 -4.97
N ALA A 11 18.00 20.35 -4.82
CA ALA A 11 16.60 19.95 -5.00
C ALA A 11 15.65 20.47 -3.90
N SER A 12 16.17 21.21 -2.92
CA SER A 12 15.39 21.82 -1.84
C SER A 12 14.50 20.83 -1.08
N VAL A 13 15.01 19.61 -0.83
CA VAL A 13 14.25 18.52 -0.19
C VAL A 13 13.66 18.96 1.15
N SER A 14 14.43 19.70 1.96
CA SER A 14 13.97 20.20 3.27
C SER A 14 12.80 21.18 3.13
N SER A 15 12.87 22.11 2.17
CA SER A 15 11.79 23.08 1.94
C SER A 15 10.50 22.41 1.46
N HIS A 16 10.61 21.42 0.56
CA HIS A 16 9.46 20.65 0.10
C HIS A 16 8.86 19.83 1.24
N ARG A 17 9.69 19.21 2.09
CA ARG A 17 9.23 18.49 3.29
C ARG A 17 8.45 19.43 4.19
N ASP A 18 9.03 20.57 4.53
CA ASP A 18 8.41 21.52 5.45
C ASP A 18 7.06 22.03 4.89
N ALA A 19 6.97 22.24 3.57
CA ALA A 19 5.72 22.55 2.88
C ALA A 19 4.68 21.41 2.98
N MET A 20 5.09 20.16 2.80
CA MET A 20 4.22 18.98 2.99
C MET A 20 3.63 18.95 4.41
N PHE A 21 4.50 19.05 5.42
CA PHE A 21 4.12 18.98 6.83
C PHE A 21 3.28 20.19 7.28
N ALA A 22 3.43 21.35 6.63
CA ALA A 22 2.60 22.52 6.86
C ALA A 22 1.22 22.45 6.18
N GLY A 23 0.97 21.44 5.33
CA GLY A 23 -0.29 21.32 4.59
C GLY A 23 -0.39 22.21 3.36
N ALA A 24 0.74 22.64 2.80
CA ALA A 24 0.76 23.32 1.52
C ALA A 24 0.24 22.39 0.40
N PRO A 25 -0.37 22.94 -0.68
CA PRO A 25 -0.92 22.15 -1.77
C PRO A 25 0.18 21.63 -2.71
N ILE A 26 1.02 20.73 -2.21
CA ILE A 26 2.18 20.19 -2.94
C ILE A 26 1.80 19.17 -4.02
N ASN A 27 0.58 18.63 -3.99
CA ASN A 27 0.02 17.90 -5.11
C ASN A 27 -0.52 18.92 -6.12
N THR A 28 0.39 19.48 -6.91
CA THR A 28 0.15 20.67 -7.73
C THR A 28 -0.87 20.45 -8.84
N SER A 29 -0.91 19.25 -9.44
CA SER A 29 -1.81 18.93 -10.54
C SER A 29 -3.28 18.75 -10.10
N GLU A 30 -3.50 18.37 -8.84
CA GLU A 30 -4.84 18.26 -8.24
C GLU A 30 -5.18 19.46 -7.33
N GLY A 31 -4.23 20.36 -7.07
CA GLY A 31 -4.39 21.50 -6.18
C GLY A 31 -4.68 21.11 -4.73
N GLN A 32 -4.09 20.01 -4.26
CA GLN A 32 -4.37 19.42 -2.94
C GLN A 32 -3.12 19.38 -2.05
N PRO A 33 -3.27 19.44 -0.73
CA PRO A 33 -2.23 18.97 0.18
C PRO A 33 -1.97 17.47 0.04
N ALA A 34 -0.81 17.01 0.51
CA ALA A 34 -0.49 15.59 0.64
C ALA A 34 -0.16 15.29 2.12
N LEU A 35 -1.19 15.01 2.91
CA LEU A 35 -1.13 15.10 4.38
C LEU A 35 -1.30 13.75 5.10
N HIS A 36 -0.77 12.67 4.54
CA HIS A 36 -0.80 11.35 5.21
C HIS A 36 -0.14 11.36 6.60
N ILE A 37 0.83 12.26 6.83
CA ILE A 37 1.43 12.51 8.15
C ILE A 37 0.41 13.02 9.19
N ALA A 38 -0.64 13.74 8.77
CA ALA A 38 -1.67 14.23 9.69
C ALA A 38 -2.51 13.09 10.30
N LEU A 39 -2.58 11.94 9.61
CA LEU A 39 -3.31 10.75 10.06
C LEU A 39 -2.69 10.12 11.31
N ARG A 40 -1.36 10.26 11.46
CA ARG A 40 -0.57 9.72 12.57
C ARG A 40 0.03 10.79 13.49
N ALA A 41 -0.30 12.06 13.26
CA ALA A 41 0.16 13.15 14.10
C ALA A 41 -0.40 13.06 15.53
N PRO A 42 0.39 13.41 16.56
CA PRO A 42 -0.10 13.58 17.93
C PRO A 42 -1.28 14.56 17.98
N SER A 43 -2.23 14.30 18.86
CA SER A 43 -3.45 15.12 19.02
C SER A 43 -3.17 16.58 19.44
N THR A 44 -1.97 16.86 19.93
CA THR A 44 -1.49 18.20 20.30
C THR A 44 -1.03 19.03 19.10
N HIS A 45 -0.74 18.40 17.96
CA HIS A 45 -0.37 19.11 16.75
C HIS A 45 -1.57 19.83 16.13
N LYS A 46 -1.26 20.89 15.37
CA LYS A 46 -2.24 21.68 14.65
C LYS A 46 -1.76 21.91 13.22
N ILE A 47 -2.51 21.38 12.26
CA ILE A 47 -2.29 21.60 10.83
C ILE A 47 -3.59 22.18 10.29
N VAL A 48 -3.52 23.35 9.66
CA VAL A 48 -4.70 24.08 9.18
C VAL A 48 -4.70 24.10 7.66
N VAL A 49 -5.75 23.54 7.07
CA VAL A 49 -6.02 23.56 5.62
C VAL A 49 -7.37 24.21 5.41
N ASP A 50 -7.44 25.26 4.59
CA ASP A 50 -8.68 26.00 4.29
C ASP A 50 -9.46 26.43 5.55
N GLY A 51 -8.73 26.80 6.61
CA GLY A 51 -9.30 27.22 7.89
C GLY A 51 -9.73 26.07 8.82
N ILE A 52 -9.57 24.82 8.40
CA ILE A 52 -9.94 23.62 9.17
C ILE A 52 -8.70 23.00 9.80
N ASP A 53 -8.78 22.71 11.11
CA ASP A 53 -7.77 21.95 11.83
C ASP A 53 -7.91 20.45 11.51
N VAL A 54 -7.15 19.97 10.53
CA VAL A 54 -7.32 18.61 10.00
C VAL A 54 -6.93 17.53 11.02
N VAL A 55 -6.03 17.83 11.95
CA VAL A 55 -5.62 16.88 13.00
C VAL A 55 -6.81 16.59 13.92
N LYS A 56 -7.63 17.60 14.26
CA LYS A 56 -8.84 17.38 15.06
C LYS A 56 -9.86 16.49 14.36
N GLU A 57 -10.07 16.69 13.06
CA GLU A 57 -10.97 15.82 12.27
C GLU A 57 -10.45 14.39 12.20
N VAL A 58 -9.13 14.20 12.04
CA VAL A 58 -8.49 12.89 12.12
C VAL A 58 -8.77 12.23 13.47
N GLN A 59 -8.53 12.94 14.57
CA GLN A 59 -8.78 12.40 15.90
C GLN A 59 -10.26 12.06 16.12
N ARG A 60 -11.20 12.88 15.61
CA ARG A 60 -12.64 12.56 15.65
C ARG A 60 -12.94 11.23 14.98
N VAL A 61 -12.44 11.01 13.76
CA VAL A 61 -12.66 9.76 13.01
C VAL A 61 -11.99 8.58 13.72
N ARG A 62 -10.77 8.74 14.26
CA ARG A 62 -10.10 7.71 15.06
C ARG A 62 -10.91 7.27 16.27
N HIS A 63 -11.51 8.21 17.02
CA HIS A 63 -12.40 7.85 18.14
C HIS A 63 -13.63 7.09 17.67
N LEU A 64 -14.27 7.52 16.57
CA LEU A 64 -15.41 6.79 16.00
C LEU A 64 -15.04 5.35 15.61
N MET A 65 -13.87 5.17 15.01
CA MET A 65 -13.36 3.86 14.63
C MET A 65 -13.07 2.99 15.85
N ALA A 66 -12.49 3.55 16.91
CA ALA A 66 -12.21 2.85 18.16
C ALA A 66 -13.50 2.42 18.89
N ASP A 67 -14.49 3.30 18.96
CA ASP A 67 -15.81 3.01 19.54
C ASP A 67 -16.54 1.91 18.75
N PHE A 68 -16.51 2.01 17.43
CA PHE A 68 -17.10 1.00 16.54
C PHE A 68 -16.40 -0.35 16.69
N ALA A 69 -15.07 -0.39 16.62
CA ALA A 69 -14.30 -1.60 16.78
C ALA A 69 -14.55 -2.26 18.14
N THR A 70 -14.57 -1.48 19.22
CA THR A 70 -14.91 -1.97 20.56
C THR A 70 -16.32 -2.55 20.62
N GLY A 71 -17.29 -1.84 20.02
CA GLY A 71 -18.68 -2.28 19.96
C GLY A 71 -18.88 -3.58 19.18
N VAL A 72 -18.16 -3.77 18.07
CA VAL A 72 -18.19 -5.03 17.31
C VAL A 72 -17.56 -6.16 18.12
N ARG A 73 -16.36 -5.94 18.67
CA ARG A 73 -15.57 -6.95 19.40
C ARG A 73 -16.25 -7.44 20.68
N ASN A 74 -17.01 -6.59 21.36
CA ASN A 74 -17.73 -6.96 22.59
C ASN A 74 -19.19 -7.38 22.36
N GLY A 75 -19.64 -7.42 21.10
CA GLY A 75 -21.00 -7.82 20.73
C GLY A 75 -22.09 -6.81 21.07
N LYS A 76 -21.75 -5.53 21.32
CA LYS A 76 -22.73 -4.43 21.39
C LYS A 76 -23.27 -4.08 20.01
N ILE A 77 -22.41 -4.14 18.99
CA ILE A 77 -22.77 -4.01 17.58
C ILE A 77 -22.82 -5.42 17.00
N VAL A 78 -24.00 -5.80 16.51
CA VAL A 78 -24.32 -7.15 16.01
C VAL A 78 -24.96 -7.06 14.64
N GLY A 79 -24.98 -8.17 13.91
CA GLY A 79 -25.68 -8.28 12.64
C GLY A 79 -27.20 -8.19 12.78
N ALA A 80 -27.92 -8.14 11.66
CA ALA A 80 -29.37 -7.99 11.60
C ALA A 80 -30.15 -9.12 12.30
N THR A 81 -29.52 -10.28 12.49
CA THR A 81 -30.08 -11.43 13.20
C THR A 81 -29.78 -11.43 14.70
N GLY A 82 -29.11 -10.39 15.22
CA GLY A 82 -28.66 -10.30 16.61
C GLY A 82 -27.39 -11.10 16.93
N LYS A 83 -26.82 -11.79 15.93
CA LYS A 83 -25.58 -12.55 16.05
C LYS A 83 -24.34 -11.65 16.04
N GLN A 84 -23.36 -11.99 16.88
CA GLN A 84 -22.07 -11.30 16.90
C GLN A 84 -21.27 -11.57 15.63
N PHE A 85 -20.55 -10.56 15.15
CA PHE A 85 -19.61 -10.74 14.05
C PHE A 85 -18.40 -11.54 14.50
N THR A 86 -18.00 -12.52 13.68
CA THR A 86 -16.77 -13.30 13.86
C THR A 86 -15.82 -13.14 12.67
N HIS A 87 -16.32 -12.62 11.54
CA HIS A 87 -15.57 -12.42 10.32
C HIS A 87 -15.78 -11.01 9.77
N ILE A 88 -14.79 -10.54 9.02
CA ILE A 88 -14.79 -9.27 8.32
C ILE A 88 -14.38 -9.51 6.87
N ILE A 89 -15.13 -8.98 5.91
CA ILE A 89 -14.71 -8.91 4.51
C ILE A 89 -14.39 -7.45 4.18
N ASN A 90 -13.11 -7.15 3.93
CA ASN A 90 -12.69 -5.85 3.39
C ASN A 90 -12.81 -5.87 1.86
N VAL A 91 -13.47 -4.87 1.30
CA VAL A 91 -13.70 -4.73 -0.14
C VAL A 91 -13.08 -3.43 -0.61
N GLY A 92 -12.09 -3.51 -1.48
CA GLY A 92 -11.36 -2.35 -2.00
C GLY A 92 -10.33 -2.79 -3.02
N ILE A 93 -9.72 -1.86 -3.77
CA ILE A 93 -8.65 -2.20 -4.72
C ILE A 93 -7.51 -1.18 -4.61
N GLY A 94 -6.30 -1.61 -4.95
CA GLY A 94 -5.10 -0.78 -4.89
C GLY A 94 -4.87 -0.26 -3.47
N GLY A 95 -4.92 1.06 -3.29
CA GLY A 95 -4.63 1.69 -1.99
C GLY A 95 -5.64 1.36 -0.89
N SER A 96 -6.86 0.96 -1.28
CA SER A 96 -7.93 0.53 -0.36
C SER A 96 -7.86 -0.95 0.03
N ASP A 97 -6.85 -1.67 -0.47
CA ASP A 97 -6.65 -3.10 -0.24
C ASP A 97 -5.21 -3.45 0.14
N LEU A 98 -4.21 -3.09 -0.67
CA LEU A 98 -2.82 -3.51 -0.50
C LEU A 98 -2.24 -3.15 0.87
N GLY A 99 -2.53 -1.95 1.38
CA GLY A 99 -2.11 -1.50 2.71
C GLY A 99 -2.79 -2.32 3.82
N PRO A 100 -4.13 -2.32 3.92
CA PRO A 100 -4.86 -3.15 4.87
C PRO A 100 -4.52 -4.65 4.81
N ALA A 101 -4.38 -5.23 3.61
CA ALA A 101 -4.03 -6.64 3.43
C ALA A 101 -2.61 -6.94 3.93
N LEU A 102 -1.64 -6.05 3.67
CA LEU A 102 -0.30 -6.14 4.26
C LEU A 102 -0.35 -6.09 5.78
N VAL A 103 -1.10 -5.16 6.37
CA VAL A 103 -1.21 -5.02 7.83
C VAL A 103 -1.84 -6.28 8.43
N TRP A 104 -2.91 -6.81 7.83
CA TRP A 104 -3.52 -8.06 8.26
C TRP A 104 -2.52 -9.22 8.20
N ASP A 105 -1.87 -9.41 7.07
CA ASP A 105 -0.97 -10.55 6.86
C ASP A 105 0.25 -10.50 7.78
N ALA A 106 0.77 -9.30 8.03
CA ALA A 106 1.89 -9.11 8.93
C ALA A 106 1.49 -9.33 10.39
N LEU A 107 0.40 -8.71 10.84
CA LEU A 107 0.02 -8.71 12.25
C LEU A 107 -0.66 -10.02 12.68
N SER A 108 -1.42 -10.68 11.82
CA SER A 108 -2.05 -11.97 12.14
C SER A 108 -1.04 -13.10 12.39
N GLN A 109 0.20 -12.96 11.91
CA GLN A 109 1.29 -13.90 12.17
C GLN A 109 1.96 -13.70 13.55
N ILE A 110 1.74 -12.54 14.18
CA ILE A 110 2.38 -12.15 15.45
C ILE A 110 1.38 -11.73 16.55
N LEU A 111 0.10 -11.68 16.24
CA LEU A 111 -0.99 -11.34 17.15
C LEU A 111 -2.18 -12.25 16.88
N THR A 112 -2.94 -12.57 17.92
CA THR A 112 -4.21 -13.30 17.75
C THR A 112 -5.34 -12.29 17.46
N PRO A 113 -5.93 -12.33 16.25
CA PRO A 113 -7.07 -11.48 15.94
C PRO A 113 -8.32 -11.95 16.69
N SER A 114 -9.22 -11.03 17.04
CA SER A 114 -10.54 -11.39 17.61
C SER A 114 -11.57 -11.76 16.55
N LEU A 115 -11.42 -11.21 15.35
CA LEU A 115 -12.24 -11.50 14.17
C LEU A 115 -11.32 -11.82 13.00
N HIS A 116 -11.70 -12.78 12.17
CA HIS A 116 -10.93 -13.13 10.98
C HIS A 116 -11.23 -12.15 9.83
N CYS A 117 -10.19 -11.63 9.16
CA CYS A 117 -10.34 -10.77 7.98
C CYS A 117 -10.06 -11.54 6.68
N SER A 118 -10.92 -11.32 5.69
CA SER A 118 -10.69 -11.65 4.30
C SER A 118 -10.72 -10.39 3.45
N PHE A 119 -9.98 -10.40 2.34
CA PHE A 119 -9.79 -9.24 1.46
C PHE A 119 -10.26 -9.62 0.06
N VAL A 120 -11.11 -8.78 -0.52
CA VAL A 120 -11.66 -8.95 -1.86
C VAL A 120 -11.35 -7.69 -2.65
N SER A 121 -10.65 -7.84 -3.77
CA SER A 121 -10.16 -6.70 -4.53
C SER A 121 -10.31 -6.79 -6.02
N ASN A 122 -10.16 -7.99 -6.59
CA ASN A 122 -10.25 -8.16 -8.04
C ASN A 122 -11.72 -8.10 -8.50
N ILE A 123 -11.96 -7.64 -9.73
CA ILE A 123 -13.30 -7.67 -10.35
C ILE A 123 -13.68 -9.05 -10.89
N ASP A 124 -12.68 -9.94 -11.04
CA ASP A 124 -12.93 -11.35 -11.34
C ASP A 124 -13.86 -11.94 -10.25
N PRO A 125 -15.09 -12.37 -10.60
CA PRO A 125 -16.07 -12.84 -9.62
C PRO A 125 -15.58 -14.05 -8.81
N VAL A 126 -14.59 -14.81 -9.31
CA VAL A 126 -13.99 -15.92 -8.57
C VAL A 126 -13.39 -15.46 -7.24
N ASP A 127 -12.80 -14.25 -7.20
CA ASP A 127 -12.18 -13.68 -5.99
C ASP A 127 -13.22 -13.54 -4.87
N VAL A 128 -14.31 -12.83 -5.15
CA VAL A 128 -15.38 -12.60 -4.18
C VAL A 128 -16.11 -13.90 -3.84
N GLU A 129 -16.44 -14.74 -4.83
CA GLU A 129 -17.19 -15.99 -4.60
C GLU A 129 -16.41 -16.96 -3.69
N LYS A 130 -15.09 -17.11 -3.90
CA LYS A 130 -14.25 -17.97 -3.05
C LYS A 130 -14.19 -17.51 -1.61
N VAL A 131 -14.18 -16.19 -1.38
CA VAL A 131 -14.26 -15.64 -0.03
C VAL A 131 -15.64 -15.92 0.57
N LEU A 132 -16.72 -15.67 -0.17
CA LEU A 132 -18.09 -15.88 0.32
C LEU A 132 -18.39 -17.35 0.67
N GLU A 133 -17.85 -18.31 -0.06
CA GLU A 133 -17.95 -19.76 0.25
C GLU A 133 -17.41 -20.14 1.64
N GLN A 134 -16.50 -19.34 2.18
CA GLN A 134 -15.84 -19.59 3.47
C GLN A 134 -16.51 -18.87 4.65
N HIS A 135 -17.58 -18.11 4.41
CA HIS A 135 -18.18 -17.19 5.38
C HIS A 135 -19.65 -17.50 5.67
N ASP A 136 -20.07 -17.25 6.91
CA ASP A 136 -21.50 -17.18 7.28
C ASP A 136 -21.95 -15.71 7.27
N ALA A 137 -22.86 -15.38 6.36
CA ALA A 137 -23.44 -14.04 6.23
C ALA A 137 -24.00 -13.48 7.55
N GLN A 138 -24.57 -14.32 8.41
CA GLN A 138 -25.15 -13.86 9.67
C GLN A 138 -24.10 -13.42 10.70
N HIS A 139 -22.84 -13.81 10.52
CA HIS A 139 -21.70 -13.51 11.38
C HIS A 139 -20.62 -12.66 10.70
N THR A 140 -20.91 -12.10 9.52
CA THR A 140 -19.93 -11.37 8.71
C THR A 140 -20.24 -9.87 8.66
N LEU A 141 -19.24 -9.06 9.00
CA LEU A 141 -19.20 -7.62 8.75
C LEU A 141 -18.51 -7.36 7.41
N VAL A 142 -19.04 -6.42 6.61
CA VAL A 142 -18.45 -6.01 5.34
C VAL A 142 -17.97 -4.56 5.46
N VAL A 143 -16.72 -4.30 5.09
CA VAL A 143 -16.13 -2.96 5.08
C VAL A 143 -15.81 -2.61 3.63
N LEU A 144 -16.56 -1.68 3.04
CA LEU A 144 -16.34 -1.21 1.67
C LEU A 144 -15.51 0.07 1.67
N CYS A 145 -14.29 -0.03 1.14
CA CYS A 145 -13.32 1.06 1.07
C CYS A 145 -13.21 1.58 -0.37
N SER A 146 -13.67 2.80 -0.61
CA SER A 146 -13.45 3.50 -1.89
C SER A 146 -13.48 5.01 -1.71
N LYS A 147 -12.38 5.66 -2.08
CA LYS A 147 -12.25 7.13 -1.99
C LYS A 147 -13.35 7.85 -2.74
N THR A 148 -13.61 7.47 -3.99
CA THR A 148 -14.59 8.16 -4.86
C THR A 148 -15.95 7.47 -4.90
N PHE A 149 -16.01 6.22 -4.45
CA PHE A 149 -17.15 5.31 -4.59
C PHE A 149 -17.65 5.18 -6.05
N SER A 150 -16.73 5.33 -7.01
CA SER A 150 -16.95 5.15 -8.44
C SER A 150 -16.09 4.03 -9.05
N THR A 151 -15.30 3.34 -8.22
CA THR A 151 -14.40 2.26 -8.61
C THR A 151 -15.22 1.04 -9.03
N ALA A 152 -15.09 0.61 -10.28
CA ALA A 152 -15.94 -0.43 -10.87
C ALA A 152 -15.82 -1.77 -10.12
N GLU A 153 -14.60 -2.12 -9.74
CA GLU A 153 -14.24 -3.35 -9.02
C GLU A 153 -14.93 -3.39 -7.65
N THR A 154 -14.77 -2.35 -6.83
CA THR A 154 -15.40 -2.25 -5.50
C THR A 154 -16.93 -2.24 -5.59
N LEU A 155 -17.51 -1.55 -6.58
CA LEU A 155 -18.95 -1.53 -6.78
C LEU A 155 -19.51 -2.87 -7.23
N SER A 156 -18.81 -3.57 -8.12
CA SER A 156 -19.19 -4.91 -8.58
C SER A 156 -19.19 -5.90 -7.41
N ASN A 157 -18.09 -5.97 -6.67
CA ASN A 157 -17.96 -6.83 -5.49
C ASN A 157 -18.97 -6.47 -4.40
N GLY A 158 -19.19 -5.17 -4.16
CA GLY A 158 -20.20 -4.70 -3.21
C GLY A 158 -21.61 -5.21 -3.55
N ARG A 159 -22.00 -5.21 -4.82
CA ARG A 159 -23.32 -5.73 -5.25
C ARG A 159 -23.44 -7.23 -5.05
N ILE A 160 -22.41 -8.01 -5.40
CA ILE A 160 -22.38 -9.46 -5.22
C ILE A 160 -22.53 -9.80 -3.73
N ILE A 161 -21.75 -9.12 -2.87
CA ILE A 161 -21.78 -9.34 -1.42
C ILE A 161 -23.14 -8.93 -0.83
N GLN A 162 -23.75 -7.85 -1.31
CA GLN A 162 -25.08 -7.45 -0.83
C GLN A 162 -26.18 -8.42 -1.20
N GLN A 163 -26.12 -9.01 -2.40
CA GLN A 163 -27.04 -10.09 -2.79
C GLN A 163 -26.85 -11.31 -1.90
N TRP A 164 -25.60 -11.69 -1.62
CA TRP A 164 -25.28 -12.78 -0.69
C TRP A 164 -25.77 -12.52 0.74
N LEU A 165 -25.57 -11.31 1.27
CA LEU A 165 -26.11 -10.90 2.56
C LEU A 165 -27.66 -10.95 2.55
N ALA A 166 -28.29 -10.35 1.54
CA ALA A 166 -29.74 -10.29 1.43
C ALA A 166 -30.40 -11.68 1.38
N ALA A 167 -29.75 -12.65 0.73
CA ALA A 167 -30.22 -14.04 0.69
C ALA A 167 -30.25 -14.71 2.08
N SER A 168 -29.47 -14.22 3.04
CA SER A 168 -29.37 -14.79 4.40
C SER A 168 -30.08 -13.96 5.47
N VAL A 169 -30.00 -12.63 5.41
CA VAL A 169 -30.51 -11.71 6.45
C VAL A 169 -31.65 -10.81 5.97
N GLY A 170 -32.07 -10.93 4.71
CA GLY A 170 -33.09 -10.09 4.07
C GLY A 170 -32.56 -8.71 3.67
N GLU A 171 -33.18 -8.09 2.66
CA GLU A 171 -32.73 -6.79 2.10
C GLU A 171 -32.65 -5.69 3.17
N ALA A 172 -33.65 -5.62 4.07
CA ALA A 172 -33.68 -4.64 5.16
C ALA A 172 -32.55 -4.84 6.18
N GLY A 173 -31.97 -6.04 6.27
CA GLY A 173 -30.89 -6.37 7.19
C GLY A 173 -29.49 -6.05 6.65
N VAL A 174 -29.34 -5.89 5.33
CA VAL A 174 -28.02 -5.72 4.67
C VAL A 174 -27.24 -4.54 5.23
N ALA A 175 -27.88 -3.39 5.44
CA ALA A 175 -27.22 -2.18 5.92
C ALA A 175 -26.46 -2.41 7.25
N GLN A 176 -27.05 -3.18 8.18
CA GLN A 176 -26.47 -3.46 9.50
C GLN A 176 -25.19 -4.31 9.43
N HIS A 177 -24.96 -5.01 8.32
CA HIS A 177 -23.76 -5.79 8.05
C HIS A 177 -22.68 -4.99 7.31
N CYS A 178 -22.92 -3.73 6.97
CA CYS A 178 -22.04 -2.95 6.10
C CYS A 178 -21.56 -1.66 6.75
N ALA A 179 -20.24 -1.43 6.66
CA ALA A 179 -19.59 -0.16 6.91
C ALA A 179 -18.93 0.36 5.62
N VAL A 180 -18.90 1.68 5.43
CA VAL A 180 -18.24 2.31 4.28
C VAL A 180 -17.13 3.26 4.72
N VAL A 181 -16.06 3.32 3.93
CA VAL A 181 -14.95 4.26 4.10
C VAL A 181 -14.80 5.07 2.82
N SER A 182 -15.02 6.38 2.88
CA SER A 182 -15.03 7.25 1.68
C SER A 182 -14.85 8.73 2.02
N VAL A 183 -14.56 9.55 1.01
CA VAL A 183 -14.66 11.02 1.15
C VAL A 183 -16.10 11.52 1.10
N ASP A 184 -16.99 10.71 0.54
CA ASP A 184 -18.41 11.03 0.36
C ASP A 184 -19.24 9.74 0.45
N PRO A 185 -19.60 9.30 1.67
CA PRO A 185 -20.39 8.10 1.89
C PRO A 185 -21.75 8.10 1.16
N GLN A 186 -22.31 9.27 0.82
CA GLN A 186 -23.60 9.34 0.12
C GLN A 186 -23.52 8.78 -1.31
N ARG A 187 -22.33 8.79 -1.92
CA ARG A 187 -22.11 8.13 -3.22
C ARG A 187 -22.28 6.63 -3.15
N ALA A 188 -22.01 6.01 -2.00
CA ALA A 188 -22.28 4.60 -1.80
C ALA A 188 -23.77 4.30 -1.89
N THR A 189 -24.60 5.10 -1.21
CA THR A 189 -26.05 5.00 -1.30
C THR A 189 -26.54 5.22 -2.73
N ALA A 190 -26.02 6.24 -3.44
CA ALA A 190 -26.37 6.51 -4.83
C ALA A 190 -25.97 5.37 -5.78
N ALA A 191 -24.90 4.62 -5.46
CA ALA A 191 -24.45 3.45 -6.20
C ALA A 191 -25.19 2.15 -5.83
N GLY A 192 -26.18 2.22 -4.94
CA GLY A 192 -26.99 1.09 -4.48
C GLY A 192 -26.38 0.32 -3.31
N ILE A 193 -25.33 0.83 -2.67
CA ILE A 193 -24.71 0.18 -1.51
C ILE A 193 -25.38 0.65 -0.21
N ALA A 194 -26.14 -0.25 0.42
CA ALA A 194 -26.65 -0.09 1.77
C ALA A 194 -25.57 -0.26 2.85
N PHE A 195 -25.55 0.63 3.85
CA PHE A 195 -24.65 0.58 5.02
C PHE A 195 -25.28 1.25 6.25
N ALA A 196 -24.84 0.85 7.44
CA ALA A 196 -25.27 1.43 8.72
C ALA A 196 -24.19 2.31 9.36
N HIS A 197 -22.93 2.15 8.94
CA HIS A 197 -21.79 2.86 9.49
C HIS A 197 -20.93 3.46 8.38
N SER A 198 -20.42 4.67 8.59
CA SER A 198 -19.51 5.33 7.66
C SER A 198 -18.37 6.01 8.39
N PHE A 199 -17.19 5.99 7.77
CA PHE A 199 -15.98 6.62 8.28
C PHE A 199 -15.33 7.47 7.20
N ASP A 200 -15.09 8.73 7.54
CA ASP A 200 -14.59 9.70 6.60
C ASP A 200 -13.10 9.49 6.33
N ILE A 201 -12.72 9.69 5.07
CA ILE A 201 -11.34 10.01 4.68
C ILE A 201 -11.35 11.33 3.90
N TRP A 202 -10.18 11.93 3.68
CA TRP A 202 -10.11 13.26 3.08
C TRP A 202 -9.50 13.25 1.68
N PRO A 203 -9.80 14.25 0.83
CA PRO A 203 -9.20 14.37 -0.50
C PRO A 203 -7.66 14.39 -0.51
N TRP A 204 -7.02 14.96 0.51
CA TRP A 204 -5.56 15.01 0.67
C TRP A 204 -4.93 13.67 1.10
N VAL A 205 -5.75 12.64 1.38
CA VAL A 205 -5.27 11.27 1.58
C VAL A 205 -5.14 10.59 0.21
N GLY A 206 -3.90 10.43 -0.24
CA GLY A 206 -3.60 9.62 -1.43
C GLY A 206 -3.88 8.14 -1.16
N GLY A 207 -4.42 7.41 -2.14
CA GLY A 207 -4.82 6.01 -1.95
C GLY A 207 -3.69 5.12 -1.44
N ARG A 208 -2.51 5.20 -2.07
CA ARG A 208 -1.29 4.46 -1.68
C ARG A 208 -0.64 4.94 -0.37
N TYR A 209 -1.15 6.02 0.23
CA TYR A 209 -0.74 6.58 1.52
C TYR A 209 -1.87 6.51 2.58
N SER A 210 -2.92 5.71 2.32
CA SER A 210 -4.15 5.73 3.12
C SER A 210 -4.17 4.73 4.28
N VAL A 211 -3.14 3.91 4.46
CA VAL A 211 -3.09 2.85 5.48
C VAL A 211 -3.20 3.37 6.92
N ALA A 212 -2.83 4.64 7.16
CA ALA A 212 -2.98 5.31 8.44
C ALA A 212 -4.39 5.90 8.69
N SER A 213 -5.31 5.76 7.74
CA SER A 213 -6.68 6.32 7.81
C SER A 213 -7.73 5.27 8.14
N ALA A 214 -9.01 5.65 8.03
CA ALA A 214 -10.16 4.76 8.14
C ALA A 214 -10.14 3.58 7.15
N VAL A 215 -9.33 3.64 6.08
CA VAL A 215 -9.14 2.51 5.15
C VAL A 215 -8.68 1.24 5.89
N ASN A 216 -8.03 1.38 7.05
CA ASN A 216 -7.57 0.25 7.85
C ASN A 216 -8.59 -0.29 8.86
N LEU A 217 -9.87 0.13 8.77
CA LEU A 217 -10.93 -0.21 9.73
C LEU A 217 -11.04 -1.71 10.01
N ALA A 218 -10.94 -2.57 8.99
CA ALA A 218 -11.02 -4.02 9.17
C ALA A 218 -9.99 -4.54 10.18
N ASN A 219 -8.73 -4.08 10.08
CA ASN A 219 -7.66 -4.45 11.00
C ASN A 219 -7.88 -3.89 12.41
N ILE A 220 -8.47 -2.71 12.52
CA ILE A 220 -8.77 -2.08 13.82
C ILE A 220 -9.85 -2.86 14.55
N VAL A 221 -10.87 -3.35 13.83
CA VAL A 221 -11.86 -4.26 14.41
C VAL A 221 -11.21 -5.59 14.80
N ALA A 222 -10.33 -6.15 13.97
CA ALA A 222 -9.71 -7.44 14.22
C ALA A 222 -8.69 -7.45 15.38
N PHE A 223 -7.84 -6.43 15.49
CA PHE A 223 -6.76 -6.37 16.48
C PHE A 223 -7.02 -5.41 17.63
N GLY A 224 -7.92 -4.43 17.46
CA GLY A 224 -8.25 -3.40 18.45
C GLY A 224 -7.52 -2.08 18.18
N SER A 225 -8.05 -0.98 18.74
CA SER A 225 -7.52 0.37 18.53
C SER A 225 -6.10 0.55 19.06
N ASN A 226 -5.75 -0.06 20.19
CA ASN A 226 -4.41 0.07 20.78
C ASN A 226 -3.31 -0.43 19.82
N VAL A 227 -3.56 -1.53 19.10
CA VAL A 227 -2.61 -2.07 18.10
C VAL A 227 -2.45 -1.08 16.93
N PHE A 228 -3.53 -0.40 16.55
CA PHE A 228 -3.45 0.63 15.52
C PHE A 228 -2.75 1.89 16.03
N ASP A 229 -2.94 2.28 17.28
CA ASP A 229 -2.21 3.38 17.91
C ASP A 229 -0.70 3.08 17.96
N ASP A 230 -0.31 1.85 18.29
CA ASP A 230 1.09 1.40 18.22
C ASP A 230 1.63 1.49 16.79
N PHE A 231 0.86 1.03 15.80
CA PHE A 231 1.21 1.14 14.38
C PHE A 231 1.44 2.60 13.95
N LEU A 232 0.50 3.49 14.27
CA LEU A 232 0.61 4.92 13.96
C LEU A 232 1.78 5.57 14.71
N SER A 233 2.06 5.15 15.95
CA SER A 233 3.20 5.68 16.72
C SER A 233 4.53 5.37 16.04
N GLY A 234 4.66 4.20 15.42
CA GLY A 234 5.84 3.84 14.63
C GLY A 234 6.01 4.71 13.39
N MET A 235 4.90 4.98 12.69
CA MET A 235 4.92 5.91 11.55
C MET A 235 5.31 7.32 12.00
N CYS A 236 4.72 7.81 13.09
CA CYS A 236 4.99 9.13 13.66
C CYS A 236 6.46 9.29 14.08
N ALA A 237 7.05 8.27 14.70
CA ALA A 237 8.46 8.31 15.09
C ALA A 237 9.39 8.50 13.87
N VAL A 238 9.01 7.94 12.70
CA VAL A 238 9.76 8.14 11.45
C VAL A 238 9.49 9.52 10.85
N ASP A 239 8.27 10.06 10.99
CA ASP A 239 7.96 11.44 10.63
C ASP A 239 8.81 12.44 11.41
N GLU A 240 8.86 12.30 12.73
CA GLU A 240 9.67 13.13 13.63
C GLU A 240 11.16 13.05 13.26
N HIS A 241 11.68 11.83 13.08
CA HIS A 241 13.06 11.64 12.60
C HIS A 241 13.30 12.28 11.22
N PHE A 242 12.34 12.20 10.30
CA PHE A 242 12.48 12.79 8.96
C PHE A 242 12.55 14.33 9.01
N VAL A 243 11.84 14.96 9.96
CA VAL A 243 11.84 16.41 10.15
C VAL A 243 13.07 16.90 10.92
N GLU A 244 13.37 16.26 12.05
CA GLU A 244 14.33 16.77 13.04
C GLU A 244 15.79 16.40 12.74
N THR A 245 16.02 15.27 12.04
CA THR A 245 17.37 14.75 11.83
C THR A 245 18.07 15.45 10.65
N PRO A 246 19.31 15.93 10.81
CA PRO A 246 20.12 16.49 9.71
C PRO A 246 20.24 15.50 8.53
N LEU A 247 20.19 16.00 7.29
CA LEU A 247 20.14 15.18 6.07
C LEU A 247 21.20 14.06 6.02
N ALA A 248 22.42 14.34 6.47
CA ALA A 248 23.53 13.38 6.48
C ALA A 248 23.32 12.17 7.42
N LYS A 249 22.36 12.23 8.35
CA LYS A 249 21.99 11.16 9.29
C LYS A 249 20.54 10.72 9.13
N ASN A 250 19.83 11.28 8.15
CA ASN A 250 18.40 11.08 7.98
C ASN A 250 18.15 9.85 7.09
N ILE A 251 17.71 8.75 7.70
CA ILE A 251 17.52 7.45 7.04
C ILE A 251 16.64 7.54 5.77
N PRO A 252 15.41 8.10 5.77
CA PRO A 252 14.65 8.29 4.54
C PRO A 252 15.39 9.04 3.45
N VAL A 253 16.12 10.11 3.81
CA VAL A 253 16.90 10.91 2.85
C VAL A 253 18.02 10.06 2.23
N MET A 254 18.79 9.36 3.06
CA MET A 254 19.86 8.48 2.56
C MET A 254 19.30 7.38 1.65
N MET A 255 18.19 6.75 2.02
CA MET A 255 17.52 5.74 1.18
C MET A 255 17.07 6.33 -0.15
N GLY A 256 16.43 7.49 -0.13
CA GLY A 256 15.97 8.15 -1.35
C GLY A 256 17.14 8.50 -2.28
N LEU A 257 18.23 9.04 -1.74
CA LEU A 257 19.43 9.39 -2.51
C LEU A 257 20.17 8.16 -3.06
N ILE A 258 20.24 7.07 -2.30
CA ILE A 258 20.76 5.78 -2.80
C ILE A 258 19.88 5.25 -3.94
N GLY A 259 18.56 5.41 -3.85
CA GLY A 259 17.62 5.12 -4.93
C GLY A 259 17.92 5.92 -6.20
N VAL A 260 18.01 7.24 -6.09
CA VAL A 260 18.38 8.14 -7.22
C VAL A 260 19.74 7.76 -7.81
N TRP A 261 20.74 7.51 -6.97
CA TRP A 261 22.07 7.10 -7.44
C TRP A 261 22.02 5.83 -8.29
N ASN A 262 21.35 4.79 -7.78
CA ASN A 262 21.24 3.54 -8.53
C ASN A 262 20.44 3.71 -9.81
N ARG A 263 19.31 4.43 -9.75
CA ARG A 263 18.38 4.51 -10.87
C ARG A 263 18.81 5.50 -11.94
N SER A 264 19.06 6.75 -11.56
CA SER A 264 19.30 7.85 -12.50
C SER A 264 20.77 8.01 -12.88
N ILE A 265 21.71 7.58 -12.03
CA ILE A 265 23.15 7.71 -12.30
C ILE A 265 23.77 6.40 -12.79
N LEU A 266 23.52 5.28 -12.10
CA LEU A 266 24.03 3.96 -12.50
C LEU A 266 23.12 3.21 -13.49
N GLY A 267 21.96 3.78 -13.85
CA GLY A 267 21.04 3.21 -14.84
C GLY A 267 20.41 1.89 -14.43
N ARG A 268 20.31 1.58 -13.12
CA ARG A 268 19.69 0.34 -12.65
C ARG A 268 18.17 0.46 -12.73
N GLU A 269 17.55 -0.32 -13.61
CA GLU A 269 16.13 -0.15 -13.95
C GLU A 269 15.15 -0.71 -12.91
N THR A 270 15.62 -1.63 -12.08
CA THR A 270 14.75 -2.33 -11.14
C THR A 270 15.34 -2.30 -9.74
N GLN A 271 14.49 -2.45 -8.72
CA GLN A 271 14.85 -2.60 -7.32
C GLN A 271 14.14 -3.83 -6.77
N ALA A 272 14.90 -4.71 -6.12
CA ALA A 272 14.35 -5.87 -5.43
C ALA A 272 14.16 -5.57 -3.94
N VAL A 273 13.04 -6.00 -3.37
CA VAL A 273 12.79 -5.96 -1.92
C VAL A 273 12.59 -7.38 -1.43
N VAL A 274 13.45 -7.81 -0.51
CA VAL A 274 13.51 -9.20 -0.03
C VAL A 274 13.46 -9.22 1.50
N PRO A 275 12.26 -9.24 2.10
CA PRO A 275 12.10 -9.41 3.54
C PRO A 275 12.39 -10.85 3.96
N TYR A 276 13.23 -11.03 4.96
CA TYR A 276 13.47 -12.31 5.64
C TYR A 276 12.45 -12.47 6.78
N SER A 277 11.17 -12.44 6.40
CA SER A 277 10.03 -12.66 7.28
C SER A 277 8.80 -13.02 6.44
N THR A 278 8.17 -14.17 6.73
CA THR A 278 6.93 -14.60 6.07
C THR A 278 5.78 -13.61 6.26
N ALA A 279 5.79 -12.87 7.38
CA ALA A 279 4.84 -11.81 7.70
C ALA A 279 4.86 -10.64 6.72
N LEU A 280 5.93 -10.49 5.95
CA LEU A 280 6.10 -9.41 4.98
C LEU A 280 5.98 -9.88 3.53
N ARG A 281 5.29 -11.00 3.26
CA ARG A 281 5.14 -11.49 1.87
C ARG A 281 4.37 -10.55 0.95
N LEU A 282 3.48 -9.71 1.49
CA LEU A 282 2.77 -8.68 0.75
C LEU A 282 3.50 -7.33 0.70
N PHE A 283 4.69 -7.22 1.31
CA PHE A 283 5.39 -5.94 1.40
C PHE A 283 5.92 -5.46 0.05
N ALA A 284 6.48 -6.34 -0.78
CA ALA A 284 6.91 -5.97 -2.13
C ALA A 284 5.72 -5.53 -3.02
N PRO A 285 4.58 -6.25 -3.08
CA PRO A 285 3.37 -5.76 -3.74
C PRO A 285 2.87 -4.40 -3.23
N TYR A 286 2.91 -4.16 -1.92
CA TYR A 286 2.56 -2.85 -1.35
C TYR A 286 3.52 -1.75 -1.86
N LEU A 287 4.83 -2.02 -1.84
CA LEU A 287 5.83 -1.06 -2.32
C LEU A 287 5.80 -0.84 -3.84
N GLN A 288 5.34 -1.82 -4.62
CA GLN A 288 5.09 -1.62 -6.05
C GLN A 288 4.12 -0.46 -6.26
N GLN A 289 2.99 -0.46 -5.54
CA GLN A 289 2.06 0.65 -5.64
C GLN A 289 2.67 1.94 -5.09
N LEU A 290 3.23 1.91 -3.87
CA LEU A 290 3.76 3.10 -3.22
C LEU A 290 4.81 3.80 -4.07
N ILE A 291 5.79 3.07 -4.60
CA ILE A 291 6.94 3.63 -5.33
C ILE A 291 6.56 3.92 -6.79
N MET A 292 6.02 2.93 -7.51
CA MET A 292 5.85 3.03 -8.96
C MET A 292 4.70 3.95 -9.34
N GLU A 293 3.58 3.93 -8.60
CA GLU A 293 2.46 4.84 -8.87
C GLU A 293 2.79 6.29 -8.45
N SER A 294 3.62 6.47 -7.42
CA SER A 294 4.10 7.80 -7.01
C SER A 294 5.07 8.39 -8.03
N ASN A 295 6.15 7.67 -8.33
CA ASN A 295 7.31 8.23 -9.02
C ASN A 295 7.48 7.75 -10.46
N GLY A 296 6.61 6.89 -10.97
CA GLY A 296 6.56 6.46 -12.38
C GLY A 296 6.05 7.57 -13.30
N LYS A 297 6.73 8.71 -13.29
CA LYS A 297 6.33 9.95 -13.95
C LYS A 297 7.41 10.40 -14.93
N GLN A 298 6.98 11.11 -15.96
CA GLN A 298 7.87 11.68 -16.98
C GLN A 298 7.78 13.21 -17.08
N ILE A 299 6.83 13.83 -16.36
CA ILE A 299 6.61 15.27 -16.35
C ILE A 299 6.88 15.77 -14.93
N SER A 300 7.66 16.83 -14.84
CA SER A 300 7.96 17.55 -13.60
C SER A 300 6.76 18.38 -13.13
N SER A 301 6.80 18.85 -11.89
CA SER A 301 5.81 19.76 -11.32
C SER A 301 5.69 21.10 -12.07
N ASP A 302 6.73 21.48 -12.83
CA ASP A 302 6.74 22.67 -13.70
C ASP A 302 6.19 22.38 -15.12
N ASN A 303 5.56 21.22 -15.34
CA ASN A 303 5.01 20.78 -16.62
C ASN A 303 6.04 20.63 -17.76
N VAL A 304 7.30 20.34 -17.43
CA VAL A 304 8.34 20.01 -18.42
C VAL A 304 8.77 18.54 -18.30
N ALA A 305 9.15 17.93 -19.43
CA ALA A 305 9.66 16.56 -19.43
C ALA A 305 10.97 16.45 -18.63
N VAL A 306 11.06 15.44 -17.77
CA VAL A 306 12.28 15.18 -16.99
C VAL A 306 13.37 14.59 -17.89
N ALA A 307 14.62 15.02 -17.67
CA ALA A 307 15.77 14.58 -18.47
C ALA A 307 16.40 13.25 -17.97
N THR A 308 15.99 12.79 -16.79
CA THR A 308 16.54 11.61 -16.12
C THR A 308 15.49 10.52 -15.97
N GLN A 309 15.95 9.28 -15.82
CA GLN A 309 15.08 8.18 -15.42
C GLN A 309 14.55 8.40 -13.99
N THR A 310 13.24 8.21 -13.78
CA THR A 310 12.54 8.38 -12.49
C THR A 310 12.38 7.03 -11.79
N SER A 311 11.19 6.56 -11.43
CA SER A 311 11.00 5.31 -10.65
C SER A 311 11.71 4.10 -11.26
N PRO A 312 12.30 3.20 -10.43
CA PRO A 312 12.61 1.84 -10.85
C PRO A 312 11.33 1.00 -10.94
N VAL A 313 11.44 -0.16 -11.60
CA VAL A 313 10.45 -1.26 -11.44
C VAL A 313 10.73 -1.99 -10.12
N VAL A 314 9.74 -2.05 -9.25
CA VAL A 314 9.87 -2.70 -7.93
C VAL A 314 9.35 -4.12 -8.01
N TRP A 315 10.08 -5.07 -7.42
CA TRP A 315 9.67 -6.47 -7.37
C TRP A 315 10.31 -7.18 -6.18
N GLY A 316 9.90 -8.40 -5.89
CA GLY A 316 10.47 -9.13 -4.77
C GLY A 316 9.64 -10.30 -4.29
N SER A 317 10.17 -10.98 -3.28
CA SER A 317 9.53 -12.06 -2.54
C SER A 317 10.26 -12.20 -1.20
N ILE A 318 9.77 -13.05 -0.30
CA ILE A 318 10.41 -13.29 0.97
C ILE A 318 11.70 -14.11 0.82
N GLY A 319 12.64 -13.90 1.74
CA GLY A 319 13.70 -14.84 2.03
C GLY A 319 13.16 -16.02 2.86
N THR A 320 13.62 -17.25 2.69
CA THR A 320 14.65 -17.71 1.73
C THR A 320 14.09 -18.14 0.38
N ASN A 321 12.78 -18.10 0.16
CA ASN A 321 12.13 -18.54 -1.09
C ASN A 321 12.76 -17.90 -2.34
N SER A 322 13.06 -16.59 -2.26
CA SER A 322 13.76 -15.85 -3.32
C SER A 322 15.12 -16.46 -3.72
N GLN A 323 15.84 -17.07 -2.77
CA GLN A 323 17.12 -17.76 -3.00
C GLN A 323 16.97 -18.95 -3.95
N HIS A 324 15.81 -19.58 -3.93
CA HIS A 324 15.47 -20.74 -4.76
C HIS A 324 14.61 -20.38 -5.98
N ALA A 325 14.55 -19.09 -6.33
CA ALA A 325 13.81 -18.60 -7.48
C ALA A 325 14.69 -17.72 -8.37
N PHE A 326 14.91 -16.46 -7.96
CA PHE A 326 15.52 -15.43 -8.81
C PHE A 326 16.88 -14.92 -8.32
N MET A 327 17.37 -15.35 -7.14
CA MET A 327 18.70 -14.95 -6.67
C MET A 327 19.84 -15.39 -7.61
N GLN A 328 19.65 -16.44 -8.41
CA GLN A 328 20.57 -16.81 -9.49
C GLN A 328 20.83 -15.62 -10.44
N MET A 329 19.77 -14.94 -10.88
CA MET A 329 19.89 -13.75 -11.72
C MET A 329 20.56 -12.61 -10.95
N LEU A 330 20.21 -12.44 -9.66
CA LEU A 330 20.79 -11.38 -8.84
C LEU A 330 22.30 -11.57 -8.66
N HIS A 331 22.83 -12.79 -8.58
CA HIS A 331 24.27 -13.06 -8.42
C HIS A 331 25.06 -13.12 -9.73
N GLN A 332 24.53 -13.77 -10.77
CA GLN A 332 25.28 -14.06 -11.99
C GLN A 332 24.67 -13.47 -13.26
N GLY A 333 23.50 -12.84 -13.18
CA GLY A 333 22.86 -12.19 -14.32
C GLY A 333 23.63 -10.95 -14.79
N THR A 334 23.35 -10.52 -16.03
CA THR A 334 24.02 -9.37 -16.67
C THR A 334 23.52 -8.01 -16.17
N SER A 335 22.37 -7.99 -15.50
CA SER A 335 21.84 -6.81 -14.83
C SER A 335 22.28 -6.79 -13.37
N VAL A 336 22.66 -5.61 -12.85
CA VAL A 336 22.80 -5.39 -11.41
C VAL A 336 21.50 -4.78 -10.92
N VAL A 337 20.93 -5.39 -9.90
CA VAL A 337 19.68 -4.97 -9.28
C VAL A 337 20.00 -4.63 -7.83
N PRO A 338 19.82 -3.38 -7.38
CA PRO A 338 19.85 -3.02 -5.97
C PRO A 338 18.82 -3.83 -5.19
N VAL A 339 19.24 -4.40 -4.06
CA VAL A 339 18.40 -5.26 -3.22
C VAL A 339 18.26 -4.69 -1.82
N ASP A 340 17.04 -4.43 -1.37
CA ASP A 340 16.76 -4.17 0.04
C ASP A 340 16.49 -5.49 0.76
N LEU A 341 17.35 -5.83 1.71
CA LEU A 341 17.24 -7.00 2.58
C LEU A 341 16.72 -6.55 3.94
N ILE A 342 15.55 -7.05 4.36
CA ILE A 342 14.87 -6.60 5.58
C ILE A 342 14.79 -7.76 6.57
N GLY A 343 15.30 -7.59 7.79
CA GLY A 343 15.33 -8.65 8.80
C GLY A 343 15.02 -8.17 10.22
N PHE A 344 14.75 -9.12 11.11
CA PHE A 344 14.39 -8.88 12.50
C PHE A 344 15.26 -9.72 13.43
N ALA A 345 15.81 -9.10 14.48
CA ALA A 345 16.68 -9.81 15.42
C ALA A 345 15.94 -10.88 16.24
N LYS A 346 14.67 -10.64 16.58
CA LYS A 346 13.81 -11.54 17.33
C LYS A 346 12.66 -12.06 16.49
N THR A 347 12.24 -13.27 16.81
CA THR A 347 11.02 -13.90 16.31
C THR A 347 10.07 -14.23 17.46
N GLN A 348 8.78 -14.25 17.18
CA GLN A 348 7.79 -14.79 18.11
C GLN A 348 7.61 -16.31 17.97
N ALA A 349 8.22 -16.92 16.96
CA ALA A 349 8.20 -18.37 16.78
C ALA A 349 9.03 -19.08 17.86
N THR A 350 8.63 -20.30 18.21
CA THR A 350 9.28 -21.10 19.27
C THR A 350 10.61 -21.74 18.85
N HIS A 351 11.00 -21.64 17.57
CA HIS A 351 12.17 -22.33 17.01
C HIS A 351 13.30 -21.35 16.69
N GLY A 352 14.03 -20.91 17.72
CA GLY A 352 15.12 -19.93 17.61
C GLY A 352 16.21 -20.31 16.60
N ASP A 353 16.67 -21.56 16.60
CA ASP A 353 17.72 -22.03 15.67
C ASP A 353 17.33 -21.89 14.19
N ALA A 354 16.03 -22.05 13.87
CA ALA A 354 15.52 -21.85 12.52
C ALA A 354 15.51 -20.35 12.15
N HIS A 355 15.25 -19.47 13.11
CA HIS A 355 15.35 -18.01 12.93
C HIS A 355 16.80 -17.57 12.76
N ASP A 356 17.73 -18.11 13.55
CA ASP A 356 19.16 -17.85 13.37
C ASP A 356 19.63 -18.30 11.99
N SER A 357 19.14 -19.45 11.51
CA SER A 357 19.41 -19.93 10.15
C SER A 357 18.83 -19.00 9.07
N LEU A 358 17.63 -18.45 9.26
CA LEU A 358 17.03 -17.46 8.38
C LEU A 358 17.88 -16.20 8.31
N MET A 359 18.35 -15.69 9.46
CA MET A 359 19.17 -14.48 9.53
C MET A 359 20.58 -14.71 8.97
N ALA A 360 21.18 -15.87 9.24
CA ALA A 360 22.46 -16.27 8.64
C ALA A 360 22.38 -16.28 7.11
N ASN A 361 21.27 -16.78 6.56
CA ASN A 361 21.00 -16.72 5.13
C ASN A 361 20.93 -15.28 4.61
N MET A 362 20.24 -14.37 5.30
CA MET A 362 20.18 -12.96 4.88
C MET A 362 21.56 -12.31 4.83
N PHE A 363 22.34 -12.49 5.90
CA PHE A 363 23.69 -11.91 6.00
C PHE A 363 24.64 -12.51 4.97
N ALA A 364 24.57 -13.81 4.73
CA ALA A 364 25.35 -14.48 3.69
C ALA A 364 24.99 -13.96 2.29
N GLN A 365 23.70 -13.70 2.00
CA GLN A 365 23.29 -13.12 0.72
C GLN A 365 23.82 -11.68 0.55
N ALA A 366 23.75 -10.85 1.58
CA ALA A 366 24.35 -9.51 1.55
C ALA A 366 25.86 -9.56 1.27
N GLN A 367 26.57 -10.46 1.96
CA GLN A 367 28.00 -10.68 1.77
C GLN A 367 28.33 -11.17 0.36
N ALA A 368 27.59 -12.16 -0.16
CA ALA A 368 27.80 -12.72 -1.48
C ALA A 368 27.54 -11.70 -2.60
N LEU A 369 26.50 -10.87 -2.46
CA LEU A 369 26.23 -9.78 -3.41
C LEU A 369 27.37 -8.75 -3.43
N ALA A 370 27.90 -8.40 -2.26
CA ALA A 370 28.96 -7.40 -2.14
C ALA A 370 30.30 -7.90 -2.67
N PHE A 371 30.73 -9.11 -2.26
CA PHE A 371 32.11 -9.56 -2.46
C PHE A 371 32.27 -10.66 -3.52
N GLY A 372 31.18 -11.35 -3.88
CA GLY A 372 31.24 -12.43 -4.84
C GLY A 372 32.14 -13.59 -4.37
N ALA A 373 32.58 -14.39 -5.35
CA ALA A 373 33.49 -15.50 -5.16
C ALA A 373 34.27 -15.73 -6.46
N GLU A 374 35.59 -15.66 -6.39
CA GLU A 374 36.46 -15.99 -7.51
C GLU A 374 36.44 -17.50 -7.78
N SER A 375 36.58 -17.87 -9.06
CA SER A 375 36.64 -19.27 -9.48
C SER A 375 37.40 -19.38 -10.79
N THR A 376 38.24 -20.41 -10.93
CA THR A 376 38.89 -20.76 -12.20
C THR A 376 37.91 -21.36 -13.21
N GLU A 377 36.75 -21.85 -12.75
CA GLU A 377 35.64 -22.26 -13.61
C GLU A 377 34.69 -21.05 -13.81
N PRO A 378 34.58 -20.47 -15.02
CA PRO A 378 33.83 -19.22 -15.24
C PRO A 378 32.35 -19.29 -14.85
N GLN A 379 31.72 -20.47 -14.98
CA GLN A 379 30.31 -20.68 -14.61
C GLN A 379 30.06 -20.66 -13.10
N ARG A 380 31.10 -20.90 -12.28
CA ARG A 380 31.01 -20.86 -10.81
C ARG A 380 31.46 -19.52 -10.22
N ALA A 381 32.04 -18.64 -11.04
CA ALA A 381 32.45 -17.32 -10.58
C ALA A 381 31.23 -16.45 -10.26
N MET A 382 31.30 -15.74 -9.14
CA MET A 382 30.33 -14.72 -8.76
C MET A 382 31.05 -13.37 -8.73
N PRO A 383 30.68 -12.39 -9.57
CA PRO A 383 31.47 -11.17 -9.74
C PRO A 383 31.46 -10.23 -8.53
N GLY A 384 30.51 -10.39 -7.59
CA GLY A 384 30.32 -9.42 -6.50
C GLY A 384 30.01 -8.02 -7.02
N ASN A 385 30.28 -7.01 -6.19
CA ASN A 385 30.01 -5.59 -6.47
C ASN A 385 28.55 -5.34 -6.91
N ARG A 386 27.61 -5.99 -6.23
CA ARG A 386 26.17 -5.84 -6.45
C ARG A 386 25.55 -5.15 -5.24
N ALA A 387 24.86 -4.05 -5.50
CA ALA A 387 24.35 -3.18 -4.46
C ALA A 387 23.28 -3.87 -3.60
N SER A 388 23.41 -3.78 -2.28
CA SER A 388 22.35 -4.14 -1.34
C SER A 388 22.30 -3.17 -0.16
N THR A 389 21.09 -2.97 0.37
CA THR A 389 20.83 -2.26 1.63
C THR A 389 20.33 -3.28 2.64
N VAL A 390 20.88 -3.29 3.86
CA VAL A 390 20.38 -4.14 4.94
C VAL A 390 19.64 -3.29 5.96
N LEU A 391 18.35 -3.55 6.13
CA LEU A 391 17.49 -2.94 7.13
C LEU A 391 17.21 -3.95 8.24
N MET A 392 17.58 -3.60 9.47
CA MET A 392 17.41 -4.44 10.64
C MET A 392 16.59 -3.72 11.71
N ALA A 393 15.63 -4.43 12.30
CA ALA A 393 14.92 -4.00 13.49
C ALA A 393 14.98 -5.08 14.58
N ASN A 394 14.64 -4.71 15.82
CA ASN A 394 14.67 -5.66 16.93
C ASN A 394 13.65 -6.79 16.75
N GLU A 395 12.41 -6.47 16.40
CA GLU A 395 11.35 -7.43 16.16
C GLU A 395 10.28 -6.81 15.24
N LEU A 396 9.50 -7.67 14.57
CA LEU A 396 8.31 -7.21 13.88
C LEU A 396 7.20 -7.01 14.92
N SER A 397 6.67 -5.80 14.98
CA SER A 397 5.53 -5.40 15.79
C SER A 397 4.67 -4.44 14.98
N ALA A 398 3.49 -4.07 15.50
CA ALA A 398 2.66 -3.02 14.89
C ALA A 398 3.47 -1.72 14.70
N GLN A 399 4.18 -1.29 15.74
CA GLN A 399 5.05 -0.12 15.69
C GLN A 399 6.15 -0.25 14.62
N THR A 400 6.89 -1.36 14.60
CA THR A 400 7.97 -1.55 13.61
C THR A 400 7.43 -1.62 12.18
N LEU A 401 6.26 -2.23 11.96
CA LEU A 401 5.62 -2.28 10.64
C LEU A 401 5.24 -0.87 10.17
N GLY A 402 4.63 -0.06 11.05
CA GLY A 402 4.31 1.33 10.76
C GLY A 402 5.56 2.15 10.42
N ALA A 403 6.61 2.03 11.23
CA ALA A 403 7.89 2.68 10.98
C ALA A 403 8.48 2.30 9.62
N LEU A 404 8.45 1.00 9.27
CA LEU A 404 8.97 0.51 8.00
C LEU A 404 8.19 1.08 6.80
N ILE A 405 6.87 1.18 6.89
CA ILE A 405 6.06 1.80 5.83
C ILE A 405 6.39 3.29 5.67
N ALA A 406 6.38 4.05 6.78
CA ALA A 406 6.67 5.48 6.75
C ALA A 406 8.10 5.79 6.24
N LEU A 407 9.05 4.89 6.51
CA LEU A 407 10.41 5.00 5.98
C LEU A 407 10.44 4.99 4.45
N TYR A 408 9.68 4.10 3.82
CA TYR A 408 9.56 4.05 2.37
C TYR A 408 8.72 5.20 1.79
N GLU A 409 7.66 5.65 2.49
CA GLU A 409 6.88 6.83 2.08
C GLU A 409 7.78 8.07 1.95
N HIS A 410 8.62 8.34 2.97
CA HIS A 410 9.53 9.49 2.94
C HIS A 410 10.70 9.29 1.98
N SER A 411 11.19 8.06 1.79
CA SER A 411 12.18 7.77 0.75
C SER A 411 11.65 8.06 -0.65
N VAL A 412 10.39 7.69 -0.93
CA VAL A 412 9.69 8.00 -2.19
C VAL A 412 9.54 9.50 -2.37
N PHE A 413 9.16 10.21 -1.32
CA PHE A 413 9.07 11.68 -1.32
C PHE A 413 10.41 12.35 -1.67
N VAL A 414 11.51 11.92 -1.05
CA VAL A 414 12.85 12.46 -1.33
C VAL A 414 13.23 12.24 -2.80
N GLN A 415 13.00 11.05 -3.34
CA GLN A 415 13.25 10.76 -4.75
C GLN A 415 12.41 11.67 -5.67
N GLY A 416 11.13 11.85 -5.36
CA GLY A 416 10.22 12.72 -6.10
C GLY A 416 10.71 14.18 -6.13
N CYS A 417 11.17 14.69 -4.99
CA CYS A 417 11.76 16.04 -4.89
C CYS A 417 12.99 16.18 -5.78
N VAL A 418 13.92 15.21 -5.72
CA VAL A 418 15.15 15.24 -6.52
C VAL A 418 14.87 15.18 -8.03
N TRP A 419 13.86 14.42 -8.44
CA TRP A 419 13.42 14.38 -9.84
C TRP A 419 12.52 15.55 -10.25
N GLY A 420 12.08 16.38 -9.30
CA GLY A 420 11.16 17.48 -9.53
C GLY A 420 9.78 17.04 -10.00
N ILE A 421 9.32 15.84 -9.65
CA ILE A 421 8.03 15.27 -10.09
C ILE A 421 6.97 15.34 -8.98
N ASN A 422 5.69 15.24 -9.37
CA ASN A 422 4.59 15.10 -8.41
C ASN A 422 4.39 13.62 -8.01
N SER A 423 4.79 13.28 -6.78
CA SER A 423 4.65 11.93 -6.21
C SER A 423 3.22 11.58 -5.77
N PHE A 424 2.28 12.52 -5.82
CA PHE A 424 0.97 12.39 -5.17
C PHE A 424 -0.22 12.24 -6.12
N ASP A 425 -0.05 12.55 -7.41
CA ASP A 425 -1.06 12.29 -8.45
C ASP A 425 -0.90 10.91 -9.12
N GLN A 426 -1.84 10.55 -10.01
CA GLN A 426 -1.80 9.30 -10.78
C GLN A 426 -2.54 9.36 -12.13
N TRP A 427 -2.33 10.42 -12.92
CA TRP A 427 -3.06 10.61 -14.20
C TRP A 427 -2.94 9.44 -15.20
N GLY A 428 -1.88 8.63 -15.09
CA GLY A 428 -1.62 7.50 -15.98
C GLY A 428 -2.71 6.40 -15.98
N VAL A 429 -3.57 6.34 -14.96
CA VAL A 429 -4.63 5.30 -14.88
C VAL A 429 -5.93 5.69 -15.59
N GLU A 430 -6.13 6.97 -15.92
CA GLU A 430 -7.42 7.48 -16.40
C GLU A 430 -7.77 7.03 -17.82
N LEU A 431 -6.78 6.92 -18.71
CA LEU A 431 -7.00 6.45 -20.08
C LEU A 431 -7.55 5.02 -20.11
N GLY A 432 -6.96 4.13 -19.29
CA GLY A 432 -7.41 2.74 -19.17
C GLY A 432 -8.87 2.67 -18.75
N LYS A 433 -9.26 3.40 -17.70
CA LYS A 433 -10.66 3.45 -17.22
C LYS A 433 -11.64 3.90 -18.30
N LYS A 434 -11.30 4.95 -19.06
CA LYS A 434 -12.13 5.46 -20.17
C LYS A 434 -12.28 4.43 -21.28
N LEU A 435 -11.19 3.77 -21.68
CA LEU A 435 -11.23 2.73 -22.71
C LEU A 435 -12.04 1.52 -22.25
N THR A 436 -11.89 1.09 -21.00
CA THR A 436 -12.70 0.00 -20.43
C THR A 436 -14.19 0.29 -20.52
N GLN A 437 -14.64 1.50 -20.18
CA GLN A 437 -16.06 1.88 -20.30
C GLN A 437 -16.58 1.74 -21.74
N ASN A 438 -15.81 2.20 -22.73
CA ASN A 438 -16.16 2.06 -24.14
C ASN A 438 -16.23 0.59 -24.58
N ILE A 439 -15.25 -0.22 -24.17
CA ILE A 439 -15.18 -1.65 -24.49
C ILE A 439 -16.34 -2.41 -23.83
N SER A 440 -16.68 -2.10 -22.58
CA SER A 440 -17.84 -2.69 -21.89
C SER A 440 -19.16 -2.37 -22.63
N GLN A 441 -19.31 -1.17 -23.18
CA GLN A 441 -20.49 -0.82 -24.00
C GLN A 441 -20.54 -1.63 -25.30
N GLN A 442 -19.40 -1.82 -25.99
CA GLN A 442 -19.33 -2.65 -27.20
C GLN A 442 -19.66 -4.12 -26.90
N ILE A 443 -19.18 -4.65 -25.76
CA ILE A 443 -19.54 -6.00 -25.31
C ILE A 443 -21.06 -6.10 -25.09
N ALA A 444 -21.66 -5.11 -24.41
CA ALA A 444 -23.11 -5.08 -24.16
C ALA A 444 -23.94 -4.95 -25.46
N GLN A 445 -23.40 -4.28 -26.49
CA GLN A 445 -24.03 -4.16 -27.81
C GLN A 445 -23.83 -5.40 -28.70
N GLY A 446 -22.94 -6.31 -28.32
CA GLY A 446 -22.68 -7.55 -29.06
C GLY A 446 -21.88 -7.37 -30.35
N ALA A 447 -21.22 -6.23 -30.55
CA ALA A 447 -20.36 -5.99 -31.71
C ALA A 447 -19.29 -4.91 -31.42
N PRO A 448 -18.09 -5.01 -32.00
CA PRO A 448 -17.13 -3.91 -31.96
C PRO A 448 -17.64 -2.68 -32.73
N SER A 449 -17.20 -1.50 -32.32
CA SER A 449 -17.47 -0.26 -33.04
C SER A 449 -16.59 -0.14 -34.29
N SER A 450 -17.05 0.64 -35.28
CA SER A 450 -16.36 0.83 -36.56
C SER A 450 -15.05 1.62 -36.46
N ASP A 451 -14.88 2.39 -35.40
CA ASP A 451 -13.71 3.21 -35.11
C ASP A 451 -12.66 2.48 -34.26
N GLN A 452 -12.93 1.24 -33.86
CA GLN A 452 -12.01 0.43 -33.08
C GLN A 452 -10.82 -0.05 -33.94
N ASP A 453 -9.62 -0.09 -33.35
CA ASP A 453 -8.45 -0.63 -34.03
C ASP A 453 -8.63 -2.12 -34.36
N ALA A 454 -7.87 -2.59 -35.36
CA ALA A 454 -8.02 -3.95 -35.87
C ALA A 454 -7.70 -5.04 -34.83
N SER A 455 -6.80 -4.78 -33.88
CA SER A 455 -6.44 -5.76 -32.85
C SER A 455 -7.58 -5.91 -31.85
N THR A 456 -8.04 -4.79 -31.27
CA THR A 456 -9.13 -4.79 -30.29
C THR A 456 -10.44 -5.27 -30.91
N SER A 457 -10.72 -4.92 -32.17
CA SER A 457 -11.90 -5.42 -32.89
C SER A 457 -11.90 -6.94 -33.00
N GLN A 458 -10.78 -7.55 -33.36
CA GLN A 458 -10.66 -9.01 -33.48
C GLN A 458 -10.79 -9.70 -32.12
N LEU A 459 -10.21 -9.12 -31.06
CA LEU A 459 -10.35 -9.64 -29.70
C LEU A 459 -11.81 -9.61 -29.23
N LEU A 460 -12.51 -8.49 -29.46
CA LEU A 460 -13.94 -8.36 -29.14
C LEU A 460 -14.79 -9.36 -29.92
N GLN A 461 -14.57 -9.50 -31.23
CA GLN A 461 -15.29 -10.50 -32.03
C GLN A 461 -15.04 -11.91 -31.53
N TRP A 462 -13.79 -12.24 -31.19
CA TRP A 462 -13.46 -13.55 -30.65
C TRP A 462 -14.16 -13.77 -29.31
N TYR A 463 -14.07 -12.82 -28.37
CA TYR A 463 -14.72 -12.92 -27.06
C TYR A 463 -16.23 -13.10 -27.18
N LEU A 464 -16.90 -12.23 -27.96
CA LEU A 464 -18.35 -12.26 -28.18
C LEU A 464 -18.85 -13.56 -28.83
N LYS A 465 -18.00 -14.24 -29.62
CA LYS A 465 -18.31 -15.51 -30.25
C LYS A 465 -18.22 -16.71 -29.28
N HIS A 466 -17.44 -16.60 -28.20
CA HIS A 466 -17.10 -17.73 -27.32
C HIS A 466 -17.62 -17.60 -25.88
N GLN A 467 -18.18 -16.45 -25.49
CA GLN A 467 -19.03 -16.34 -24.29
C GLN A 467 -20.41 -16.93 -24.56
#